data_AF-A0A9D4LBN4-F1
#
_entry.id   AF-A0A9D4LBN4-F1
#
_cell.length_a   1.000
_cell.length_b   1.000
_cell.length_c   1.000
_cell.angle_alpha   90.00
_cell.angle_beta   90.00
_cell.angle_gamma   90.00
#
_symmetry.space_group_name_H-M   'P 1'
#
loop_
_entity.id
_entity.type
_entity.pdbx_description
1 polymer ?
#
loop_
_entity_poly.entity_id
_entity_poly.type
_entity_poly.pdbx_seq_one_letter_code
_entity_poly.pdbx_strand_id
1 'polypeptide(L)'
;MSAELVEKVFNQVLPVDKYIQDLRKGLDSLGLVQLVQELPAVIHLFTPQQSNPLTVKMLTHLLNPQFSAEGSNRRQRENSTYTLFIKYMREAATTVVGVLPKLETKHIQGA
;
A
#
# COMPACT_ATOMS: atom_id res chain seq x y z
N MET A 1 2.71 -10.19 -5.62
CA MET A 1 3.76 -11.05 -5.03
C MET A 1 3.20 -12.46 -4.90
N SER A 2 3.99 -13.53 -4.88
CA SER A 2 3.46 -14.87 -4.57
C SER A 2 3.11 -14.98 -3.08
N ALA A 3 2.15 -15.83 -2.71
CA ALA A 3 1.79 -16.05 -1.32
C ALA A 3 3.00 -16.48 -0.46
N GLU A 4 3.84 -17.36 -1.01
CA GLU A 4 5.09 -17.80 -0.38
C GLU A 4 6.06 -16.64 -0.10
N LEU A 5 6.17 -15.69 -1.03
CA LEU A 5 7.05 -14.54 -0.85
C LEU A 5 6.51 -13.58 0.21
N VAL A 6 5.19 -13.36 0.24
CA VAL A 6 4.53 -12.53 1.26
C VAL A 6 4.77 -13.13 2.65
N GLU A 7 4.59 -14.44 2.79
CA GLU A 7 4.87 -15.13 4.05
C GLU A 7 6.33 -14.93 4.46
N LYS A 8 7.30 -15.22 3.58
CA LYS A 8 8.72 -15.07 3.91
C LYS A 8 9.12 -13.65 4.28
N VAL A 9 8.56 -12.63 3.63
CA VAL A 9 8.91 -11.22 3.87
C VAL A 9 8.35 -10.71 5.20
N PHE A 10 7.09 -11.03 5.51
CA PHE A 10 6.37 -10.49 6.66
C PHE A 10 6.37 -11.40 7.89
N ASN A 11 6.95 -12.60 7.82
CA ASN A 11 7.14 -13.47 8.98
C ASN A 11 8.00 -12.79 10.06
N GLN A 12 7.71 -13.06 11.33
CA GLN A 12 8.47 -12.53 12.46
C GLN A 12 9.90 -13.06 12.48
N VAL A 13 10.14 -14.24 11.91
CA VAL A 13 11.47 -14.83 11.76
C VAL A 13 12.25 -14.14 10.64
N LEU A 14 13.50 -13.77 10.91
CA LEU A 14 14.41 -13.20 9.91
C LEU A 14 14.65 -14.22 8.77
N PRO A 15 14.43 -13.84 7.49
CA PRO A 15 14.65 -14.73 6.36
C PRO A 15 16.13 -15.12 6.26
N VAL A 16 16.42 -16.39 5.95
CA VAL A 16 17.80 -16.85 5.69
C VAL A 16 18.34 -16.27 4.37
N ASP A 17 17.45 -16.08 3.41
CA ASP A 17 17.74 -15.58 2.07
C ASP A 17 18.10 -14.09 2.06
N LYS A 18 19.32 -13.74 1.63
CA LYS A 18 19.82 -12.35 1.58
C LYS A 18 18.92 -11.42 0.75
N TYR A 19 18.41 -11.89 -0.40
CA TYR A 19 17.53 -11.08 -1.26
C TYR A 19 16.18 -10.77 -0.59
N ILE A 20 15.65 -11.68 0.23
CA ILE A 20 14.42 -11.45 1.01
C ILE A 20 14.68 -10.47 2.15
N GLN A 21 15.86 -10.53 2.78
CA GLN A 21 16.26 -9.54 3.78
C GLN A 21 16.36 -8.13 3.18
N ASP A 22 16.96 -7.99 2.00
CA ASP A 22 17.10 -6.69 1.33
C ASP A 22 15.72 -6.14 0.91
N LEU A 23 14.82 -7.01 0.42
CA LEU A 23 13.43 -6.64 0.17
C LEU A 23 12.72 -6.19 1.46
N ARG A 24 12.87 -6.94 2.56
CA ARG A 24 12.29 -6.59 3.85
C ARG A 24 12.80 -5.24 4.35
N LYS A 25 14.10 -4.95 4.23
CA LYS A 25 14.68 -3.64 4.58
C LYS A 25 14.08 -2.51 3.76
N GLY A 26 13.88 -2.72 2.45
CA GLY A 26 13.23 -1.74 1.59
C GLY A 26 11.76 -1.49 1.94
N LEU A 27 11.03 -2.52 2.38
CA LEU A 27 9.65 -2.37 2.85
C LEU A 27 9.58 -1.74 4.24
N ASP A 28 10.54 -2.06 5.11
CA ASP A 28 10.67 -1.52 6.46
C ASP A 28 11.01 -0.03 6.45
N SER A 29 11.85 0.44 5.51
CA SER A 29 12.14 1.88 5.35
C SER A 29 10.91 2.70 4.94
N LEU A 30 9.89 2.06 4.37
CA LEU A 30 8.58 2.63 4.07
C LEU A 30 7.57 2.44 5.21
N GLY A 31 7.97 1.80 6.31
CA GLY A 31 7.11 1.46 7.44
C GLY A 31 6.11 0.34 7.17
N LEU A 32 6.23 -0.39 6.05
CA LEU A 32 5.25 -1.40 5.65
C LEU A 32 5.35 -2.68 6.48
N VAL A 33 6.55 -3.04 6.93
CA VAL A 33 6.74 -4.18 7.84
C VAL A 33 6.10 -3.88 9.20
N GLN A 34 6.35 -2.69 9.75
CA GLN A 34 5.70 -2.22 10.98
C GLN A 34 4.16 -2.14 10.82
N LEU A 35 3.68 -1.62 9.69
CA LEU A 35 2.25 -1.52 9.41
C LEU A 35 1.56 -2.89 9.41
N VAL A 36 2.19 -3.91 8.83
CA VAL A 36 1.64 -5.28 8.84
C VAL A 36 1.70 -5.90 10.24
N GLN A 37 2.68 -5.55 11.07
CA GLN A 37 2.75 -6.02 12.46
C GLN A 37 1.66 -5.40 13.35
N GLU A 38 1.42 -4.10 13.23
CA GLU A 38 0.41 -3.36 13.99
C GLU A 38 -1.02 -3.62 13.47
N LEU A 39 -1.16 -3.85 12.16
CA LEU A 39 -2.43 -4.12 11.49
C LEU A 39 -2.29 -5.37 10.60
N PRO A 40 -2.40 -6.59 11.16
CA PRO A 40 -2.22 -7.84 10.42
C PRO A 40 -3.10 -7.98 9.17
N ALA A 41 -4.29 -7.38 9.17
CA ALA A 41 -5.19 -7.36 8.01
C ALA A 41 -4.57 -6.73 6.75
N VAL A 42 -3.56 -5.87 6.90
CA VAL A 42 -2.85 -5.22 5.79
C VAL A 42 -2.02 -6.22 4.97
N ILE A 43 -1.67 -7.39 5.52
CA ILE A 43 -0.94 -8.43 4.77
C ILE A 43 -1.73 -8.93 3.54
N HIS A 44 -3.06 -8.86 3.62
CA HIS A 44 -3.95 -9.23 2.51
C HIS A 44 -3.82 -8.28 1.31
N LEU A 45 -3.24 -7.08 1.49
CA LEU A 45 -2.95 -6.16 0.38
C LEU A 45 -1.77 -6.63 -0.47
N PHE A 46 -0.82 -7.34 0.15
CA PHE A 46 0.37 -7.88 -0.52
C PHE A 46 0.13 -9.29 -1.07
N THR A 47 -0.88 -9.97 -0.53
CA THR A 47 -1.31 -11.29 -0.98
C THR A 47 -1.99 -11.16 -2.35
N PRO A 48 -1.60 -11.95 -3.36
CA PRO A 48 -2.23 -11.90 -4.67
C PRO A 48 -3.67 -12.44 -4.54
N GLN A 49 -4.67 -11.55 -4.52
CA GLN A 49 -6.07 -11.96 -4.63
C GLN A 49 -6.44 -12.19 -6.09
N GLN A 50 -6.93 -13.39 -6.40
CA GLN A 50 -7.35 -13.76 -7.75
C GLN A 50 -8.78 -13.28 -8.10
N SER A 51 -9.59 -12.86 -7.13
CA SER A 51 -11.04 -12.63 -7.35
C SER A 51 -11.62 -11.30 -6.84
N ASN A 52 -11.06 -10.66 -5.81
CA ASN A 52 -11.60 -9.41 -5.26
C ASN A 52 -10.55 -8.29 -5.21
N PRO A 53 -10.58 -7.32 -6.15
CA PRO A 53 -9.68 -6.18 -6.08
C PRO A 53 -9.97 -5.34 -4.84
N LEU A 54 -8.92 -4.88 -4.16
CA LEU A 54 -9.05 -3.94 -3.05
C LEU A 54 -9.70 -2.65 -3.54
N THR A 55 -10.92 -2.38 -3.08
CA THR A 55 -11.61 -1.13 -3.42
C THR A 55 -11.24 -0.02 -2.43
N VAL A 56 -11.33 1.23 -2.86
CA VAL A 56 -11.19 2.39 -1.98
C VAL A 56 -12.14 2.28 -0.78
N LYS A 57 -13.37 1.81 -0.99
CA LYS A 57 -14.36 1.60 0.07
C LYS A 57 -13.88 0.62 1.13
N MET A 58 -13.32 -0.52 0.73
CA MET A 58 -12.76 -1.50 1.65
C MET A 58 -11.61 -0.90 2.46
N LEU A 59 -10.70 -0.17 1.81
CA LEU A 59 -9.57 0.43 2.51
C LEU A 59 -10.01 1.53 3.50
N THR A 60 -10.98 2.37 3.14
CA THR A 60 -11.50 3.39 4.07
C THR A 60 -12.24 2.80 5.26
N HIS A 61 -12.81 1.60 5.10
CA HIS A 61 -13.44 0.88 6.21
C HIS A 61 -12.40 0.26 7.14
N LEU A 62 -11.31 -0.28 6.58
CA LEU A 62 -10.18 -0.81 7.34
C LEU A 62 -9.43 0.30 8.10
N LEU A 63 -9.21 1.44 7.45
CA LEU A 63 -8.50 2.60 8.01
C LEU A 63 -9.49 3.64 8.54
N ASN A 64 -10.43 3.20 9.38
CA ASN A 64 -11.47 4.06 9.92
C ASN A 64 -10.85 5.14 10.85
N PRO A 65 -10.99 6.44 10.55
CA PRO A 65 -10.39 7.49 11.36
C PRO A 65 -11.07 7.61 12.73
N GLN A 66 -10.27 7.67 13.79
CA GLN A 66 -10.73 8.03 15.13
C GLN A 66 -10.54 9.54 15.30
N PHE A 67 -11.66 10.25 15.30
CA PHE A 67 -11.63 11.70 15.32
C PHE A 67 -11.83 12.28 16.71
N SER A 68 -11.24 13.46 16.93
CA SER A 68 -11.41 14.25 18.15
C SER A 68 -12.85 14.76 18.31
N ALA A 69 -13.17 15.24 19.52
CA ALA A 69 -14.47 15.81 19.85
C ALA A 69 -14.90 16.91 18.84
N GLU A 70 -16.20 16.96 18.56
CA GLU A 70 -16.82 17.97 17.70
C GLU A 70 -16.54 19.39 18.21
N GLY A 71 -16.40 20.32 17.28
CA GLY A 71 -16.10 21.73 17.59
C GLY A 71 -14.65 22.03 17.95
N SER A 72 -13.77 21.02 18.09
CA SER A 72 -12.35 21.29 18.35
C SER A 72 -11.60 21.73 17.08
N ASN A 73 -10.66 22.68 17.22
CA ASN A 73 -9.71 23.04 16.16
C ASN A 73 -8.88 21.82 15.69
N ARG A 74 -8.78 20.80 16.54
CA ARG A 74 -8.14 19.53 16.24
C ARG A 74 -8.98 18.70 15.25
N ARG A 75 -10.29 18.60 15.48
CA ARG A 75 -11.24 17.92 14.59
C ARG A 75 -11.25 18.50 13.18
N GLN A 76 -11.17 19.83 13.04
CA GLN A 76 -11.07 20.47 11.73
C GLN A 76 -9.81 20.04 10.97
N ARG A 77 -8.64 20.06 11.63
CA ARG A 77 -7.38 19.60 11.02
C ARG A 77 -7.42 18.13 10.63
N GLU A 78 -7.91 17.27 11.51
CA GLU A 78 -8.04 15.84 11.22
C GLU A 78 -8.97 15.61 10.01
N ASN A 79 -10.07 16.36 9.91
CA ASN A 79 -10.99 16.26 8.79
C ASN A 79 -10.35 16.71 7.47
N SER A 80 -9.58 17.80 7.48
CA SER A 80 -8.81 18.25 6.32
C SER A 80 -7.78 17.20 5.87
N THR A 81 -7.03 16.62 6.81
CA THR A 81 -6.06 15.56 6.51
C THR A 81 -6.74 14.31 5.95
N TYR A 82 -7.84 13.86 6.56
CA TYR A 82 -8.59 12.71 6.08
C TYR A 82 -9.19 12.95 4.69
N THR A 83 -9.68 14.16 4.41
CA THR A 83 -10.18 14.54 3.07
C THR A 83 -9.08 14.43 2.02
N LEU A 84 -7.87 14.89 2.32
CA LEU A 84 -6.73 14.78 1.42
C LEU A 84 -6.35 13.31 1.19
N PHE A 85 -6.36 12.49 2.24
CA PHE A 85 -6.12 11.05 2.14
C PHE A 85 -7.15 10.37 1.20
N ILE A 86 -8.45 10.66 1.37
CA ILE A 86 -9.50 10.09 0.50
C ILE A 86 -9.33 10.52 -0.95
N LYS A 87 -8.96 11.78 -1.18
CA LYS A 87 -8.67 12.30 -2.52
C LYS A 87 -7.52 11.52 -3.17
N TYR A 88 -6.39 11.40 -2.48
CA TYR A 88 -5.25 10.63 -2.96
C TYR A 88 -5.62 9.17 -3.28
N MET A 89 -6.38 8.52 -2.39
CA MET A 89 -6.79 7.13 -2.58
C MET A 89 -7.65 6.94 -3.84
N ARG A 90 -8.54 7.90 -4.13
CA ARG A 90 -9.35 7.87 -5.36
C ARG A 90 -8.48 8.05 -6.60
N GLU A 91 -7.56 9.01 -6.59
CA GLU A 91 -6.63 9.25 -7.69
C GLU A 91 -5.75 8.02 -7.97
N ALA A 92 -5.15 7.45 -6.93
CA ALA A 92 -4.35 6.24 -7.02
C ALA A 92 -5.14 5.05 -7.59
N ALA A 93 -6.40 4.88 -7.17
CA ALA A 93 -7.27 3.82 -7.71
C ALA A 93 -7.59 4.04 -9.20
N THR A 94 -7.74 5.29 -9.64
CA THR A 94 -7.95 5.60 -11.07
C THR A 94 -6.69 5.34 -11.89
N THR A 95 -5.50 5.65 -11.38
CA THR A 95 -4.23 5.40 -12.09
C THR A 95 -3.93 3.91 -12.22
N VAL A 96 -4.29 3.09 -11.22
CA VAL A 96 -4.07 1.63 -11.26
C VAL A 96 -5.04 0.91 -12.22
N VAL A 97 -6.22 1.49 -12.50
CA VAL A 97 -7.23 0.89 -13.41
C VAL A 97 -7.02 1.30 -14.87
N GLY A 98 -6.08 2.21 -15.18
CA GLY A 98 -5.76 2.57 -16.54
C GLY A 98 -4.43 3.29 -16.65
N VAL A 99 -3.39 2.55 -17.03
CA VAL A 99 -2.17 2.93 -17.79
C VAL A 99 -1.01 2.04 -17.31
N LEU A 100 -0.78 0.94 -18.04
CA LEU A 100 0.60 0.57 -18.34
C LEU A 100 1.08 1.62 -19.35
N PRO A 101 2.03 2.52 -19.03
CA PRO A 101 2.67 3.27 -20.08
C PRO A 101 3.42 2.23 -20.92
N LYS A 102 2.99 2.08 -22.18
CA LYS A 102 3.74 1.31 -23.18
C LYS A 102 5.15 1.87 -23.16
N LEU A 103 6.13 1.03 -22.83
CA LEU A 103 7.53 1.32 -23.08
C LEU A 103 7.64 1.57 -24.58
N GLU A 104 7.66 2.84 -25.00
CA GLU A 104 8.10 3.20 -26.33
C GLU A 104 9.58 2.83 -26.42
N THR A 105 9.83 1.63 -26.94
CA THR A 105 11.12 1.29 -27.55
C THR A 105 11.32 2.24 -28.72
N LYS A 106 11.96 3.38 -28.47
CA LYS A 106 12.59 4.16 -29.54
C LYS A 106 13.70 3.31 -30.11
N HIS A 107 13.40 2.67 -31.23
CA HIS A 107 14.39 2.10 -32.13
C HIS A 107 15.34 3.23 -32.51
N ILE A 108 16.58 3.11 -32.06
CA ILE A 108 17.67 3.99 -32.45
C ILE A 108 18.06 3.52 -33.85
N GLN A 109 17.48 4.12 -34.89
CA GLN A 109 17.93 3.90 -36.25
C GLN A 109 19.26 4.65 -36.41
N GLY A 110 20.35 3.92 -36.32
CA GLY A 110 21.68 4.37 -36.69
C GLY A 110 22.30 3.35 -37.62
N ALA A 111 22.38 3.72 -38.91
CA ALA A 111 23.36 3.33 -39.93
C ALA A 111 22.80 3.71 -41.31
#